data_AF-A0A0B7N7Y4-F1
#
_entry.id   AF-A0A0B7N7Y4-F1
#
_cell.length_a   1.000
_cell.length_b   1.000
_cell.length_c   1.000
_cell.angle_alpha   90.00
_cell.angle_beta   90.00
_cell.angle_gamma   90.00
#
_symmetry.space_group_name_H-M   'P 1'
#
loop_
_entity.id
_entity.type
_entity.pdbx_description
1 polymer ?
#
loop_
_entity_poly.entity_id
_entity_poly.type
_entity_poly.pdbx_seq_one_letter_code
_entity_poly.pdbx_strand_id
1 'polypeptide(L)'
;MAQCDLVSSSTMEPDALRVELIWQKLSRQQLNAQAVEGILAQRLVNTATNKLYWFSPSDVVNFLADMRQANNLQASTLKTLRAALAYLQDNPSIISDSELINYYLDTLMRQAPPVSIHRTAIDISPALAYARTIASRPSTTVKLLQQKLAFVMAMAAFLRPSDLVRIPFASCTILDNGRLRFQAVSPKETRGKRGIIKPFTLHPHAGDYELCPIQCFKAIRDHPALQARPRDANLFVKSNLITQTLSASTASTWFHRDFISLCTSEPGVSIRALASSRALDLGIS
;
A
#
# COMPACT_ATOMS: atom_id res chain seq x y z
N MET A 1 -20.56 -26.75 39.27
CA MET A 1 -19.41 -26.71 40.21
C MET A 1 -18.15 -26.85 39.38
N ALA A 2 -17.22 -25.94 39.60
CA ALA A 2 -15.98 -25.79 38.85
C ALA A 2 -14.93 -26.80 39.30
N GLN A 3 -14.03 -27.19 38.40
CA GLN A 3 -12.61 -27.34 38.75
C GLN A 3 -11.78 -27.08 37.48
N CYS A 4 -11.17 -25.90 37.44
CA CYS A 4 -10.02 -25.60 36.58
C CYS A 4 -8.81 -26.34 37.14
N ASP A 5 -8.12 -27.13 36.33
CA ASP A 5 -6.73 -27.50 36.61
C ASP A 5 -5.82 -26.85 35.58
N LEU A 6 -5.10 -25.84 36.07
CA LEU A 6 -3.98 -25.15 35.44
C LEU A 6 -2.80 -26.11 35.35
N VAL A 7 -2.48 -26.59 34.16
CA VAL A 7 -1.16 -27.20 33.92
C VAL A 7 -0.17 -26.09 33.56
N SER A 8 0.49 -25.62 34.62
CA SER A 8 1.90 -25.20 34.70
C SER A 8 2.60 -24.92 33.36
N SER A 9 2.76 -23.64 33.06
CA SER A 9 3.77 -23.10 32.13
C SER A 9 5.18 -23.44 32.62
N SER A 10 5.68 -24.63 32.30
CA SER A 10 7.11 -24.92 32.41
C SER A 10 7.83 -24.20 31.27
N THR A 11 8.76 -23.34 31.63
CA THR A 11 9.78 -22.74 30.76
C THR A 11 10.43 -23.81 29.89
N MET A 12 9.96 -23.98 28.66
CA MET A 12 10.74 -24.72 27.66
C MET A 12 11.96 -23.86 27.34
N GLU A 13 13.14 -24.44 27.55
CA GLU A 13 14.40 -23.82 27.16
C GLU A 13 14.32 -23.36 25.68
N PRO A 14 14.87 -22.19 25.34
CA PRO A 14 14.81 -21.64 23.98
C PRO A 14 15.28 -22.62 22.88
N ASP A 15 16.18 -23.54 23.23
CA ASP A 15 16.66 -24.59 22.34
C ASP A 15 15.59 -25.64 22.00
N ALA A 16 14.69 -25.96 22.93
CA ALA A 16 13.61 -26.91 22.67
C ALA A 16 12.55 -26.34 21.71
N LEU A 17 12.26 -25.04 21.79
CA LEU A 17 11.37 -24.35 20.85
C LEU A 17 12.00 -24.23 19.46
N ARG A 18 13.32 -24.06 19.38
CA ARG A 18 14.09 -24.01 18.13
C ARG A 18 14.13 -25.36 17.43
N VAL A 19 14.34 -26.44 18.18
CA VAL A 19 14.28 -27.82 17.68
C VAL A 19 12.90 -28.12 17.09
N GLU A 20 11.84 -27.75 17.81
CA GLU A 20 10.45 -28.00 17.39
C GLU A 20 10.08 -27.25 16.10
N LEU A 21 10.49 -25.97 15.95
CA LEU A 21 10.25 -25.18 14.74
C LEU A 21 10.99 -25.72 13.50
N ILE A 22 12.24 -26.17 13.68
CA ILE A 22 13.03 -26.77 12.60
C ILE A 22 12.43 -28.13 12.22
N TRP A 23 12.02 -28.92 13.20
CA TRP A 23 11.36 -30.21 12.98
C TRP A 23 10.06 -30.03 12.19
N GLN A 24 9.18 -29.10 12.57
CA GLN A 24 7.94 -28.81 11.83
C GLN A 24 8.18 -28.37 10.37
N LYS A 25 9.26 -27.65 10.10
CA LYS A 25 9.61 -27.19 8.75
C LYS A 25 10.13 -28.33 7.88
N LEU A 26 10.90 -29.25 8.45
CA LEU A 26 11.46 -30.41 7.76
C LEU A 26 10.40 -31.51 7.53
N SER A 27 9.48 -31.72 8.48
CA SER A 27 8.37 -32.67 8.36
C SER A 27 7.39 -32.31 7.23
N ARG A 28 7.27 -31.02 6.87
CA ARG A 28 6.49 -30.56 5.71
C ARG A 28 7.13 -30.90 4.36
N GLN A 29 8.39 -31.34 4.33
CA GLN A 29 9.12 -31.70 3.11
C GLN A 29 9.08 -33.20 2.80
N GLN A 30 8.23 -33.98 3.49
CA GLN A 30 8.07 -35.44 3.29
C GLN A 30 9.39 -36.24 3.40
N LEU A 31 10.32 -35.76 4.23
CA LEU A 31 11.56 -36.48 4.54
C LEU A 31 11.28 -37.62 5.53
N ASN A 32 12.03 -38.72 5.43
CA ASN A 32 11.93 -39.81 6.40
C ASN A 32 12.53 -39.40 7.76
N ALA A 33 12.09 -40.03 8.85
CA ALA A 33 12.43 -39.63 10.22
C ALA A 33 13.95 -39.62 10.49
N GLN A 34 14.69 -40.61 9.95
CA GLN A 34 16.16 -40.68 10.07
C GLN A 34 16.87 -39.53 9.35
N ALA A 35 16.38 -39.10 8.18
CA ALA A 35 16.93 -37.95 7.47
C ALA A 35 16.66 -36.64 8.23
N VAL A 36 15.48 -36.51 8.85
CA VAL A 36 15.13 -35.35 9.68
C VAL A 36 16.04 -35.27 10.91
N GLU A 37 16.26 -36.39 11.61
CA GLU A 37 17.16 -36.45 12.77
C GLU A 37 18.63 -36.18 12.40
N GLY A 38 19.10 -36.73 11.28
CA GLY A 38 20.47 -36.47 10.79
C GLY A 38 20.70 -34.99 10.45
N ILE A 39 19.72 -34.33 9.81
CA ILE A 39 19.80 -32.90 9.48
C ILE A 39 19.72 -32.03 10.74
N LEU A 40 18.88 -32.39 11.72
CA LEU A 40 18.79 -31.70 13.00
C LEU A 40 20.11 -31.80 13.77
N ALA A 41 20.69 -33.00 13.88
CA ALA A 41 21.99 -33.20 14.50
C ALA A 41 23.07 -32.34 13.83
N GLN A 42 23.10 -32.28 12.50
CA GLN A 42 24.08 -31.48 11.76
C GLN A 42 23.90 -29.97 11.93
N ARG A 43 22.66 -29.48 12.07
CA ARG A 43 22.35 -28.05 12.28
C ARG A 43 22.52 -27.55 13.71
N LEU A 44 22.51 -28.46 14.69
CA LEU A 44 22.66 -28.15 16.11
C LEU A 44 24.08 -28.38 16.63
N VAL A 45 24.95 -29.04 15.84
CA VAL A 45 26.36 -29.21 16.18
C VAL A 45 27.09 -27.86 16.17
N ASN A 46 27.84 -27.57 17.22
CA ASN A 46 28.59 -26.33 17.39
C ASN A 46 29.89 -26.32 16.55
N THR A 47 29.74 -26.25 15.23
CA THR A 47 30.85 -26.15 14.26
C THR A 47 31.00 -24.72 13.73
N ALA A 48 32.20 -24.38 13.24
CA ALA A 48 32.51 -23.07 12.66
C ALA A 48 31.54 -22.65 11.53
N THR A 49 30.90 -23.61 10.86
CA THR A 49 29.90 -23.38 9.81
C THR A 49 28.52 -23.01 10.35
N ASN A 50 28.17 -23.40 11.58
CA ASN A 50 26.93 -22.99 12.26
C ASN A 50 27.06 -21.63 13.00
N LYS A 51 28.28 -21.09 13.15
CA LYS A 51 28.52 -19.68 13.55
C LYS A 51 28.06 -18.66 12.51
N LEU A 52 27.68 -19.09 11.30
CA LEU A 52 27.21 -18.22 10.21
C LEU A 52 25.85 -17.54 10.46
N TYR A 53 25.18 -17.86 11.59
CA TYR A 53 23.89 -17.29 11.97
C TYR A 53 23.98 -16.20 13.05
N TRP A 54 25.19 -15.77 13.42
CA TRP A 54 25.38 -14.67 14.38
C TRP A 54 26.11 -13.52 13.70
N PHE A 55 25.35 -12.52 13.23
CA PHE A 55 25.94 -11.31 12.66
C PHE A 55 26.16 -10.29 13.78
N SER A 56 27.39 -9.80 13.93
CA SER A 56 27.67 -8.68 14.82
C SER A 56 27.07 -7.39 14.27
N PRO A 57 26.90 -6.35 15.10
CA PRO A 57 26.51 -5.03 14.60
C PRO A 57 27.39 -4.48 13.47
N SER A 58 28.69 -4.78 13.50
CA SER A 58 29.63 -4.39 12.45
C SER A 58 29.38 -5.13 11.14
N ASP A 59 29.06 -6.42 11.19
CA ASP A 59 28.71 -7.20 10.01
C ASP A 59 27.44 -6.66 9.34
N VAL A 60 26.46 -6.25 10.14
CA VAL A 60 25.24 -5.61 9.64
C VAL A 60 25.56 -4.26 8.99
N VAL A 61 26.41 -3.43 9.59
CA VAL A 61 26.81 -2.15 8.98
C VAL A 61 27.54 -2.37 7.65
N ASN A 62 28.48 -3.31 7.60
CA ASN A 62 29.20 -3.64 6.37
C ASN A 62 28.24 -4.13 5.28
N PHE A 63 27.33 -5.04 5.61
CA PHE A 63 26.31 -5.51 4.68
C PHE A 63 25.41 -4.37 4.17
N LEU A 64 24.95 -3.48 5.05
CA LEU A 64 24.11 -2.35 4.65
C LEU A 64 24.88 -1.35 3.78
N ALA A 65 26.18 -1.16 4.04
CA ALA A 65 27.06 -0.33 3.23
C ALA A 65 27.26 -0.93 1.84
N ASP A 66 27.52 -2.23 1.75
CA ASP A 66 27.65 -2.96 0.49
C ASP A 66 26.37 -2.88 -0.32
N MET A 67 25.22 -3.14 0.31
CA MET A 67 23.90 -3.06 -0.34
C MET A 67 23.62 -1.65 -0.87
N ARG A 68 24.01 -0.62 -0.12
CA ARG A 68 23.89 0.77 -0.55
C ARG A 68 24.78 1.07 -1.75
N GLN A 69 26.05 0.68 -1.72
CA GLN A 69 27.00 0.95 -2.80
C GLN A 69 26.63 0.18 -4.07
N ALA A 70 26.30 -1.10 -3.96
CA ALA A 70 26.00 -1.96 -5.10
C ALA A 70 24.65 -1.63 -5.76
N ASN A 71 23.65 -1.19 -4.99
CA ASN A 71 22.28 -1.04 -5.49
C ASN A 71 21.71 0.38 -5.34
N ASN A 72 22.53 1.36 -4.92
CA ASN A 72 22.11 2.74 -4.66
C ASN A 72 20.87 2.85 -3.74
N LEU A 73 20.80 2.02 -2.70
CA LEU A 73 19.63 1.96 -1.83
C LEU A 73 19.50 3.21 -0.95
N GLN A 74 18.26 3.66 -0.77
CA GLN A 74 17.93 4.73 0.16
C GLN A 74 17.99 4.27 1.61
N ALA A 75 18.26 5.20 2.54
CA ALA A 75 18.34 4.92 3.98
C ALA A 75 17.05 4.29 4.55
N SER A 76 15.89 4.61 3.98
CA SER A 76 14.59 3.98 4.32
C SER A 76 14.57 2.49 3.97
N THR A 77 15.09 2.11 2.81
CA THR A 77 15.23 0.71 2.39
C THR A 77 16.22 -0.04 3.27
N LEU A 78 17.34 0.59 3.63
CA LEU A 78 18.33 0.03 4.55
C LEU A 78 17.75 -0.20 5.96
N LYS A 79 16.87 0.68 6.45
CA LYS A 79 16.11 0.46 7.71
C LYS A 79 15.22 -0.78 7.64
N THR A 80 14.58 -1.02 6.50
CA THR A 80 13.79 -2.24 6.26
C THR A 80 14.66 -3.48 6.23
N LEU A 81 15.83 -3.43 5.57
CA LEU A 81 16.79 -4.53 5.55
C LEU A 81 17.33 -4.82 6.96
N ARG A 82 17.68 -3.80 7.75
CA ARG A 82 18.05 -3.96 9.15
C ARG A 82 16.95 -4.67 9.94
N ALA A 83 15.70 -4.27 9.77
CA ALA A 83 14.58 -4.92 10.46
C ALA A 83 14.46 -6.40 10.07
N ALA A 84 14.62 -6.73 8.80
CA ALA A 84 14.64 -8.12 8.34
C ALA A 84 15.81 -8.92 8.95
N LEU A 85 17.00 -8.33 9.06
CA LEU A 85 18.14 -8.97 9.72
C LEU A 85 17.92 -9.18 11.22
N ALA A 86 17.28 -8.22 11.91
CA ALA A 86 16.91 -8.36 13.31
C ALA A 86 15.95 -9.54 13.55
N TYR A 87 15.05 -9.83 12.61
CA TYR A 87 14.17 -11.00 12.68
C TYR A 87 14.90 -12.35 12.51
N LEU A 88 16.10 -12.34 11.93
CA LEU A 88 16.90 -13.54 11.74
C LEU A 88 17.86 -13.82 12.90
N GLN A 89 17.96 -12.89 13.86
CA GLN A 89 18.82 -12.99 15.03
C GLN A 89 18.07 -13.62 16.21
N ASP A 90 18.74 -14.48 16.98
CA ASP A 90 18.17 -15.09 18.20
C ASP A 90 17.78 -14.05 19.24
N ASN A 91 18.55 -12.96 19.33
CA ASN A 91 18.20 -11.78 20.12
C ASN A 91 18.12 -10.54 19.20
N PRO A 92 16.91 -10.14 18.77
CA PRO A 92 16.71 -8.99 17.88
C PRO A 92 17.24 -7.67 18.45
N SER A 93 17.32 -7.52 19.78
CA SER A 93 17.77 -6.28 20.43
C SER A 93 19.22 -5.94 20.11
N ILE A 94 20.06 -6.95 19.85
CA ILE A 94 21.46 -6.78 19.45
C ILE A 94 21.56 -5.93 18.18
N ILE A 95 20.59 -6.02 17.27
CA ILE A 95 20.56 -5.29 16.01
C ILE A 95 19.68 -4.04 16.11
N SER A 96 18.51 -4.13 16.75
CA SER A 96 17.58 -2.99 16.84
C SER A 96 18.11 -1.86 17.71
N ASP A 97 18.80 -2.20 18.79
CA ASP A 97 19.22 -1.26 19.84
C ASP A 97 20.71 -0.91 19.70
N SER A 98 21.39 -1.47 18.70
CA SER A 98 22.78 -1.16 18.42
C SER A 98 22.99 0.32 18.10
N GLU A 99 23.78 0.99 18.96
CA GLU A 99 24.21 2.37 18.72
C GLU A 99 24.98 2.51 17.41
N LEU A 100 25.84 1.54 17.07
CA LEU A 100 26.63 1.55 15.84
C LEU A 100 25.73 1.55 14.59
N ILE A 101 24.75 0.65 14.53
CA ILE A 101 23.83 0.55 13.39
C ILE A 101 22.94 1.79 13.30
N ASN A 102 22.43 2.25 14.44
CA ASN A 102 21.59 3.44 14.51
C ASN A 102 22.36 4.70 14.08
N TYR A 103 23.58 4.87 14.58
CA TYR A 103 24.47 5.97 14.20
C TYR A 103 24.80 5.96 12.71
N TYR A 104 25.11 4.78 12.14
CA TYR A 104 25.34 4.62 10.71
C TYR A 104 24.13 5.10 9.90
N LEU A 105 22.94 4.56 10.18
CA LEU A 105 21.70 4.90 9.46
C LEU A 105 21.30 6.38 9.62
N ASP A 106 21.47 6.94 10.81
CA ASP A 106 21.18 8.35 11.07
C ASP A 106 22.16 9.28 10.34
N THR A 107 23.44 8.90 10.28
CA THR A 107 24.43 9.62 9.47
C THR A 107 24.03 9.62 8.00
N LEU A 108 23.56 8.48 7.47
CA LEU A 108 23.08 8.44 6.08
C LEU A 108 21.86 9.34 5.85
N MET A 109 20.95 9.42 6.83
CA MET A 109 19.78 10.29 6.75
C MET A 109 20.16 11.78 6.80
N ARG A 110 21.16 12.15 7.62
CA ARG A 110 21.66 13.54 7.70
C ARG A 110 22.45 13.95 6.46
N GLN A 111 23.15 13.01 5.83
CA GLN A 111 23.88 13.24 4.58
C GLN A 111 22.99 13.22 3.34
N ALA A 112 21.75 12.75 3.46
CA ALA A 112 20.82 12.79 2.34
C ALA A 112 20.53 14.26 2.00
N PRO A 113 20.61 14.66 0.71
CA PRO A 113 20.32 16.02 0.32
C PRO A 113 18.88 16.39 0.72
N PRO A 114 18.63 17.62 1.19
CA PRO A 114 17.28 18.10 1.46
C PRO A 114 16.38 17.88 0.25
N VAL A 115 15.24 17.23 0.46
CA VAL A 115 14.26 17.03 -0.60
C VAL A 115 13.43 18.29 -0.70
N SER A 116 13.45 18.95 -1.86
CA SER A 116 12.53 20.06 -2.12
C SER A 116 11.09 19.58 -1.95
N ILE A 117 10.34 20.27 -1.09
CA ILE A 117 8.88 20.07 -0.96
C ILE A 117 8.20 20.50 -2.26
N HIS A 118 8.78 21.50 -2.95
CA HIS A 118 8.30 22.02 -4.20
C HIS A 118 8.97 21.27 -5.36
N ARG A 119 8.27 20.29 -5.92
CA ARG A 119 8.61 19.76 -7.24
C ARG A 119 8.17 20.78 -8.29
N THR A 120 8.92 20.88 -9.39
CA THR A 120 8.49 21.65 -10.56
C THR A 120 7.05 21.27 -10.90
N ALA A 121 6.18 22.26 -11.09
CA ALA A 121 4.76 22.01 -11.36
C ALA A 121 4.62 21.14 -12.62
N ILE A 122 4.25 19.88 -12.43
CA ILE A 122 3.98 18.95 -13.52
C ILE A 122 2.71 19.43 -14.23
N ASP A 123 2.80 19.68 -15.53
CA ASP A 123 1.61 20.07 -16.31
C ASP A 123 0.64 18.89 -16.40
N ILE A 124 -0.53 19.06 -15.79
CA ILE A 124 -1.59 18.04 -15.77
C ILE A 124 -2.52 18.12 -16.99
N SER A 125 -2.35 19.13 -17.84
CA SER A 125 -3.22 19.38 -18.99
C SER A 125 -3.37 18.17 -19.92
N PRO A 126 -2.31 17.38 -20.21
CA PRO A 126 -2.46 16.15 -21.00
C PRO A 126 -3.42 15.13 -20.38
N ALA A 127 -3.35 14.90 -19.07
CA ALA A 127 -4.27 13.99 -18.38
C ALA A 127 -5.71 14.51 -18.38
N LEU A 128 -5.91 15.82 -18.19
CA LEU A 128 -7.23 16.44 -18.27
C LEU A 128 -7.81 16.36 -19.69
N ALA A 129 -6.99 16.60 -20.71
CA ALA A 129 -7.38 16.47 -22.11
C ALA A 129 -7.79 15.03 -22.43
N TYR A 130 -7.01 14.03 -22.00
CA TYR A 130 -7.37 12.63 -22.15
C TYR A 130 -8.69 12.30 -21.44
N ALA A 131 -8.86 12.72 -20.18
CA ALA A 131 -10.09 12.50 -19.42
C ALA A 131 -11.33 13.08 -20.12
N ARG A 132 -11.21 14.20 -20.83
CA ARG A 132 -12.31 14.78 -21.64
C ARG A 132 -12.71 13.91 -22.83
N THR A 133 -11.78 13.15 -23.41
CA THR A 133 -12.08 12.31 -24.59
C THR A 133 -13.00 11.13 -24.25
N ILE A 134 -13.01 10.69 -22.99
CA ILE A 134 -13.87 9.62 -22.50
C ILE A 134 -15.25 10.21 -22.22
N ALA A 135 -16.27 9.98 -23.06
CA ALA A 135 -17.59 10.58 -22.84
C ALA A 135 -18.28 10.12 -21.53
N SER A 136 -18.82 11.06 -20.75
CA SER A 136 -19.62 10.81 -19.53
C SER A 136 -21.05 10.37 -19.87
N ARG A 137 -21.20 9.19 -20.48
CA ARG A 137 -22.48 8.65 -20.97
C ARG A 137 -22.62 7.15 -20.66
N PRO A 138 -23.82 6.62 -20.42
CA PRO A 138 -24.04 5.17 -20.20
C PRO A 138 -23.66 4.26 -21.37
N SER A 139 -23.44 4.81 -22.57
CA SER A 139 -22.94 4.06 -23.74
C SER A 139 -21.42 3.88 -23.75
N THR A 140 -20.67 4.65 -22.95
CA THR A 140 -19.23 4.50 -22.81
C THR A 140 -18.91 3.24 -22.01
N THR A 141 -17.88 2.49 -22.42
CA THR A 141 -17.52 1.24 -21.74
C THR A 141 -17.30 1.43 -20.23
N VAL A 142 -17.77 0.47 -19.44
CA VAL A 142 -17.62 0.46 -17.96
C VAL A 142 -16.19 0.73 -17.52
N LYS A 143 -15.20 0.11 -18.19
CA LYS A 143 -13.78 0.30 -17.86
C LYS A 143 -13.37 1.76 -17.98
N LEU A 144 -13.64 2.40 -19.12
CA LEU A 144 -13.26 3.80 -19.34
C LEU A 144 -14.01 4.76 -18.40
N LEU A 145 -15.30 4.53 -18.17
CA LEU A 145 -16.06 5.35 -17.21
C LEU A 145 -15.53 5.22 -15.78
N GLN A 146 -15.19 4.02 -15.33
CA GLN A 146 -14.63 3.83 -13.99
C GLN A 146 -13.24 4.46 -13.86
N GLN A 147 -12.41 4.36 -14.90
CA GLN A 147 -11.10 5.03 -14.96
C GLN A 147 -11.23 6.55 -14.89
N LYS A 148 -12.13 7.11 -15.71
CA LYS A 148 -12.45 8.54 -15.71
C LYS A 148 -12.96 9.00 -14.35
N LEU A 149 -13.98 8.32 -13.80
CA LEU A 149 -14.59 8.67 -12.52
C LEU A 149 -13.55 8.63 -11.40
N ALA A 150 -12.74 7.58 -11.33
CA ALA A 150 -11.65 7.47 -10.35
C ALA A 150 -10.68 8.64 -10.45
N PHE A 151 -10.27 9.02 -11.67
CA PHE A 151 -9.37 10.13 -11.90
C PHE A 151 -9.98 11.48 -11.46
N VAL A 152 -11.19 11.82 -11.93
CA VAL A 152 -11.80 13.12 -11.59
C VAL A 152 -12.15 13.22 -10.11
N MET A 153 -12.55 12.12 -9.45
CA MET A 153 -12.76 12.10 -8.00
C MET A 153 -11.43 12.23 -7.22
N ALA A 154 -10.37 11.56 -7.67
CA ALA A 154 -9.05 11.68 -7.05
C ALA A 154 -8.51 13.11 -7.14
N MET A 155 -8.70 13.77 -8.28
CA MET A 155 -8.29 15.16 -8.49
C MET A 155 -9.13 16.13 -7.66
N ALA A 156 -10.45 15.96 -7.62
CA ALA A 156 -11.35 16.90 -6.95
C ALA A 156 -11.41 16.73 -5.41
N ALA A 157 -11.13 15.53 -4.89
CA ALA A 157 -11.20 15.22 -3.45
C ALA A 157 -9.87 14.71 -2.85
N PHE A 158 -8.75 14.83 -3.58
CA PHE A 158 -7.41 14.42 -3.14
C PHE A 158 -7.33 12.96 -2.64
N LEU A 159 -8.10 12.07 -3.27
CA LEU A 159 -8.25 10.68 -2.83
C LEU A 159 -7.04 9.82 -3.21
N ARG A 160 -6.66 8.89 -2.33
CA ARG A 160 -5.69 7.83 -2.66
C ARG A 160 -6.40 6.68 -3.41
N PRO A 161 -5.66 5.87 -4.18
CA PRO A 161 -6.20 4.63 -4.75
C PRO A 161 -6.89 3.73 -3.72
N SER A 162 -6.32 3.64 -2.51
CA SER A 162 -6.90 2.86 -1.41
C SER A 162 -8.22 3.41 -0.89
N ASP A 163 -8.42 4.73 -0.97
CA ASP A 163 -9.64 5.36 -0.47
C ASP A 163 -10.77 5.15 -1.49
N LEU A 164 -10.47 5.25 -2.79
CA LEU A 164 -11.44 5.02 -3.88
C LEU A 164 -12.05 3.62 -3.85
N VAL A 165 -11.22 2.58 -3.71
CA VAL A 165 -11.70 1.19 -3.70
C VAL A 165 -12.49 0.82 -2.44
N ARG A 166 -12.51 1.72 -1.46
CA ARG A 166 -13.22 1.59 -0.18
C ARG A 166 -14.48 2.44 -0.11
N ILE A 167 -14.97 2.95 -1.25
CA ILE A 167 -16.24 3.69 -1.34
C ILE A 167 -17.35 2.69 -1.64
N PRO A 168 -18.27 2.40 -0.69
CA PRO A 168 -19.44 1.58 -0.98
C PRO A 168 -20.36 2.32 -1.94
N PHE A 169 -20.88 1.64 -2.97
CA PHE A 169 -21.76 2.27 -3.95
C PHE A 169 -23.02 2.84 -3.28
N ALA A 170 -23.58 2.11 -2.30
CA ALA A 170 -24.74 2.55 -1.52
C ALA A 170 -24.50 3.83 -0.69
N SER A 171 -23.24 4.23 -0.47
CA SER A 171 -22.93 5.49 0.22
C SER A 171 -23.04 6.72 -0.68
N CYS A 172 -23.07 6.53 -2.01
CA CYS A 172 -23.09 7.61 -2.98
C CYS A 172 -24.51 8.16 -3.16
N THR A 173 -24.70 9.46 -2.96
CA THR A 173 -26.00 10.14 -3.10
C THR A 173 -25.81 11.47 -3.79
N ILE A 174 -26.61 11.75 -4.82
CA ILE A 174 -26.72 13.09 -5.39
C ILE A 174 -27.75 13.85 -4.57
N LEU A 175 -27.35 14.98 -4.00
CA LEU A 175 -28.20 15.87 -3.22
C LEU A 175 -29.02 16.78 -4.14
N ASP A 176 -30.07 17.41 -3.60
CA ASP A 176 -30.98 18.29 -4.35
C ASP A 176 -30.24 19.47 -5.02
N ASN A 177 -29.15 19.94 -4.40
CA ASN A 177 -28.28 20.98 -4.96
C ASN A 177 -27.30 20.48 -6.04
N GLY A 178 -27.47 19.24 -6.51
CA GLY A 178 -26.64 18.62 -7.54
C GLY A 178 -25.26 18.15 -7.09
N ARG A 179 -24.90 18.30 -5.80
CA ARG A 179 -23.62 17.81 -5.26
C ARG A 179 -23.66 16.30 -5.06
N LEU A 180 -22.52 15.64 -5.24
CA LEU A 180 -22.36 14.21 -4.95
C LEU A 180 -21.75 14.04 -3.57
N ARG A 181 -22.49 13.43 -2.64
CA ARG A 181 -22.00 13.01 -1.33
C ARG A 181 -21.65 11.52 -1.37
N PHE A 182 -20.53 11.13 -0.76
CA PHE A 182 -20.13 9.73 -0.60
C PHE A 182 -19.22 9.55 0.62
N GLN A 183 -18.92 8.31 0.98
CA GLN A 183 -18.05 8.01 2.11
C GLN A 183 -17.03 6.94 1.74
N ALA A 184 -15.78 7.10 2.19
CA ALA A 184 -14.78 6.03 2.17
C ALA A 184 -14.77 5.33 3.53
N VAL A 185 -14.97 4.01 3.54
CA VAL A 185 -15.05 3.20 4.76
C VAL A 185 -13.68 2.62 5.09
N SER A 186 -13.22 2.81 6.32
CA SER A 186 -11.93 2.36 6.81
C SER A 186 -10.77 2.75 5.89
N PRO A 187 -10.53 4.05 5.56
CA PRO A 187 -9.35 4.46 4.80
C PRO A 187 -8.06 4.11 5.57
N LYS A 188 -6.87 4.32 4.97
CA LYS A 188 -5.60 4.05 5.68
C LYS A 188 -5.43 4.90 6.95
N GLU A 189 -6.09 6.05 6.99
CA GLU A 189 -6.16 6.93 8.15
C GLU A 189 -6.93 6.25 9.29
N THR A 190 -6.42 6.34 10.51
CA THR A 190 -7.06 5.78 11.71
C THR A 190 -7.24 6.87 12.76
N ARG A 191 -8.23 6.71 13.63
CA ARG A 191 -8.42 7.58 14.80
C ARG A 191 -8.57 6.71 16.03
N GLY A 192 -7.72 6.94 17.04
CA GLY A 192 -7.68 6.08 18.23
C GLY A 192 -7.41 4.60 17.90
N LYS A 193 -6.54 4.33 16.92
CA LYS A 193 -6.22 2.98 16.41
C LYS A 193 -7.39 2.21 15.77
N ARG A 194 -8.51 2.88 15.48
CA ARG A 194 -9.67 2.29 14.79
C ARG A 194 -9.81 2.85 13.38
N GLY A 195 -10.34 2.03 12.47
CA GLY A 195 -10.76 2.48 11.15
C GLY A 195 -11.86 3.54 11.26
N ILE A 196 -11.83 4.53 10.39
CA ILE A 196 -12.81 5.64 10.37
C ILE A 196 -13.72 5.54 9.15
N ILE A 197 -14.82 6.29 9.15
CA ILE A 197 -15.59 6.58 7.95
C ILE A 197 -15.33 8.04 7.60
N LYS A 198 -14.87 8.29 6.37
CA LYS A 198 -14.53 9.64 5.92
C LYS A 198 -15.54 10.13 4.88
N PRO A 199 -16.36 11.14 5.19
CA PRO A 199 -17.31 11.70 4.25
C PRO A 199 -16.63 12.66 3.26
N PHE A 200 -17.16 12.71 2.05
CA PHE A 200 -16.72 13.62 0.99
C PHE A 200 -17.94 14.22 0.29
N THR A 201 -17.77 15.43 -0.25
CA THR A 201 -18.77 16.09 -1.09
C THR A 201 -18.07 16.69 -2.30
N LEU A 202 -18.53 16.32 -3.49
CA LEU A 202 -18.06 16.86 -4.76
C LEU A 202 -19.10 17.81 -5.33
N HIS A 203 -18.61 18.92 -5.88
CA HIS A 203 -19.43 19.94 -6.50
C HIS A 203 -19.55 19.69 -8.01
N PRO A 204 -20.69 20.00 -8.64
CA PRO A 204 -20.80 19.93 -10.09
C PRO A 204 -19.87 20.95 -10.74
N HIS A 205 -19.18 20.53 -11.80
CA HIS A 205 -18.35 21.42 -12.62
C HIS A 205 -19.21 21.95 -13.78
N ALA A 206 -19.81 23.13 -13.61
CA ALA A 206 -20.77 23.68 -14.58
C ALA A 206 -20.13 24.06 -15.93
N GLY A 207 -18.85 24.45 -15.93
CA GLY A 207 -18.14 24.89 -17.14
C GLY A 207 -17.57 23.78 -18.01
N ASP A 208 -17.55 22.52 -17.53
CA ASP A 208 -16.99 21.40 -18.28
C ASP A 208 -17.74 20.12 -17.93
N TYR A 209 -18.72 19.77 -18.77
CA TYR A 209 -19.57 18.59 -18.58
C TYR A 209 -18.73 17.30 -18.54
N GLU A 210 -17.70 17.21 -19.37
CA GLU A 210 -16.90 16.01 -19.47
C GLU A 210 -15.97 15.87 -18.27
N LEU A 211 -15.44 16.94 -17.69
CA LEU A 211 -14.68 16.86 -16.44
C LEU A 211 -15.54 16.89 -15.17
N CYS A 212 -16.87 16.88 -15.29
CA CYS A 212 -17.76 16.92 -14.14
C CYS A 212 -17.88 15.53 -13.46
N PRO A 213 -17.43 15.37 -12.19
CA PRO A 213 -17.51 14.09 -11.50
C PRO A 213 -18.95 13.62 -11.28
N ILE A 214 -19.90 14.54 -11.15
CA ILE A 214 -21.33 14.25 -10.96
C ILE A 214 -21.89 13.60 -12.24
N GLN A 215 -21.55 14.12 -13.42
CA GLN A 215 -22.05 13.58 -14.69
C GLN A 215 -21.43 12.22 -15.00
N CYS A 216 -20.13 12.07 -14.74
CA CYS A 216 -19.47 10.78 -14.87
C CYS A 216 -20.05 9.75 -13.89
N PHE A 217 -20.37 10.15 -12.65
CA PHE A 217 -21.03 9.29 -11.68
C PHE A 217 -22.44 8.88 -12.13
N LYS A 218 -23.26 9.80 -12.64
CA LYS A 218 -24.58 9.47 -13.21
C LYS A 218 -24.45 8.43 -14.32
N ALA A 219 -23.48 8.61 -15.22
CA ALA A 219 -23.21 7.64 -16.28
C ALA A 219 -22.86 6.24 -15.74
N ILE A 220 -22.05 6.14 -14.67
CA ILE A 220 -21.74 4.87 -13.99
C ILE A 220 -22.97 4.27 -13.30
N ARG A 221 -23.74 5.09 -12.57
CA ARG A 221 -24.94 4.67 -11.84
C ARG A 221 -25.98 4.08 -12.78
N ASP A 222 -26.16 4.72 -13.93
CA ASP A 222 -27.22 4.38 -14.89
C ASP A 222 -26.72 3.40 -15.98
N HIS A 223 -25.46 2.97 -15.94
CA HIS A 223 -24.87 2.09 -16.94
C HIS A 223 -25.55 0.71 -16.97
N PRO A 224 -26.05 0.21 -18.12
CA PRO A 224 -26.78 -1.06 -18.21
C PRO A 224 -26.00 -2.26 -17.65
N ALA A 225 -24.71 -2.39 -18.00
CA ALA A 225 -23.85 -3.48 -17.52
C ALA A 225 -23.56 -3.46 -16.00
N LEU A 226 -23.92 -2.39 -15.28
CA LEU A 226 -23.73 -2.28 -13.83
C LEU A 226 -25.03 -2.43 -13.04
N GLN A 227 -26.18 -2.63 -13.70
CA GLN A 227 -27.48 -2.78 -13.06
C GLN A 227 -27.56 -4.05 -12.18
N ALA A 228 -26.86 -5.12 -12.57
CA ALA A 228 -26.83 -6.38 -11.83
C ALA A 228 -25.81 -6.40 -10.67
N ARG A 229 -25.21 -5.25 -10.33
CA ARG A 229 -24.22 -5.17 -9.25
C ARG A 229 -24.88 -5.45 -7.87
N PRO A 230 -24.21 -6.19 -6.98
CA PRO A 230 -24.69 -6.40 -5.61
C PRO A 230 -24.93 -5.10 -4.85
N ARG A 231 -25.89 -5.09 -3.92
CA ARG A 231 -26.24 -3.89 -3.11
C ARG A 231 -25.09 -3.41 -2.23
N ASP A 232 -24.27 -4.35 -1.77
CA ASP A 232 -23.11 -4.13 -0.90
C ASP A 232 -21.79 -3.90 -1.69
N ALA A 233 -21.87 -3.84 -3.01
CA ALA A 233 -20.69 -3.63 -3.84
C ALA A 233 -20.07 -2.23 -3.64
N ASN A 234 -18.77 -2.16 -3.88
CA ASN A 234 -18.06 -0.89 -3.96
C ASN A 234 -18.42 -0.13 -5.25
N LEU A 235 -18.18 1.18 -5.24
CA LEU A 235 -18.37 2.06 -6.38
C LEU A 235 -17.56 1.58 -7.59
N PHE A 236 -16.31 1.16 -7.34
CA PHE A 236 -15.41 0.62 -8.35
C PHE A 236 -15.30 -0.90 -8.26
N VAL A 237 -15.62 -1.56 -9.36
CA VAL A 237 -15.63 -3.02 -9.51
C VAL A 237 -14.76 -3.45 -10.69
N LYS A 238 -14.42 -4.74 -10.78
CA LYS A 238 -13.71 -5.26 -11.96
C LYS A 238 -14.65 -5.22 -13.17
N SER A 239 -14.24 -4.60 -14.28
CA SER A 239 -15.09 -4.44 -15.47
C SER A 239 -15.50 -5.77 -16.12
N ASN A 240 -14.71 -6.82 -15.95
CA ASN A 240 -15.02 -8.18 -16.43
C ASN A 240 -15.75 -9.04 -15.38
N LEU A 241 -15.85 -8.59 -14.13
CA LEU A 241 -16.50 -9.32 -13.05
C LEU A 241 -17.03 -8.34 -11.99
N ILE A 242 -18.22 -7.81 -12.25
CA ILE A 242 -18.82 -6.69 -11.51
C ILE A 242 -19.17 -7.02 -10.04
N THR A 243 -19.14 -8.29 -9.66
CA THR A 243 -19.32 -8.75 -8.28
C THR A 243 -18.06 -8.59 -7.44
N GLN A 244 -16.89 -8.39 -8.07
CA GLN A 244 -15.62 -8.23 -7.38
C GLN A 244 -15.20 -6.77 -7.28
N THR A 245 -14.76 -6.38 -6.10
CA THR A 245 -14.20 -5.06 -5.83
C THR A 245 -12.88 -4.88 -6.59
N LEU A 246 -12.65 -3.66 -7.08
CA LEU A 246 -11.37 -3.27 -7.67
C LEU A 246 -10.26 -3.23 -6.61
N SER A 247 -9.05 -3.72 -6.90
CA SER A 247 -7.94 -3.57 -5.96
C SER A 247 -7.35 -2.16 -6.02
N ALA A 248 -6.75 -1.72 -4.90
CA ALA A 248 -6.02 -0.45 -4.86
C ALA A 248 -4.84 -0.43 -5.85
N SER A 249 -4.22 -1.59 -6.11
CA SER A 249 -3.16 -1.72 -7.11
C SER A 249 -3.68 -1.45 -8.52
N THR A 250 -4.84 -2.00 -8.90
CA THR A 250 -5.44 -1.73 -10.21
C THR A 250 -5.81 -0.25 -10.38
N ALA A 251 -6.41 0.37 -9.36
CA ALA A 251 -6.68 1.82 -9.40
C ALA A 251 -5.38 2.63 -9.54
N SER A 252 -4.31 2.23 -8.85
CA SER A 252 -3.00 2.86 -8.99
C SER A 252 -2.46 2.70 -10.41
N THR A 253 -2.57 1.51 -11.01
CA THR A 253 -2.16 1.26 -12.40
C THR A 253 -2.93 2.14 -13.38
N TRP A 254 -4.24 2.33 -13.19
CA TRP A 254 -5.02 3.26 -14.02
C TRP A 254 -4.44 4.67 -13.96
N PHE A 255 -4.13 5.18 -12.76
CA PHE A 255 -3.52 6.50 -12.65
C PHE A 255 -2.16 6.59 -13.31
N HIS A 256 -1.27 5.64 -13.05
CA HIS A 256 0.08 5.71 -13.58
C HIS A 256 0.13 5.55 -15.10
N ARG A 257 -0.56 4.54 -15.64
CA ARG A 257 -0.44 4.19 -17.06
C ARG A 257 -1.33 5.06 -17.96
N ASP A 258 -2.50 5.45 -17.48
CA ASP A 258 -3.51 6.07 -18.34
C ASP A 258 -3.59 7.60 -18.14
N PHE A 259 -3.00 8.16 -17.08
CA PHE A 259 -3.07 9.61 -16.80
C PHE A 259 -1.70 10.24 -16.48
N ILE A 260 -0.97 9.74 -15.47
CA ILE A 260 0.29 10.35 -14.99
C ILE A 260 1.38 10.23 -16.06
N SER A 261 1.49 9.09 -16.75
CA SER A 261 2.45 8.90 -17.84
C SER A 261 2.27 9.87 -19.01
N LEU A 262 1.07 10.45 -19.17
CA LEU A 262 0.81 11.48 -20.17
C LEU A 262 1.42 12.84 -19.77
N CYS A 263 1.67 13.04 -18.48
CA CYS A 263 2.15 14.30 -17.91
C CYS A 263 3.65 14.26 -17.60
N THR A 264 4.17 13.10 -17.20
CA THR A 264 5.56 12.95 -16.75
C THR A 264 6.03 11.50 -16.80
N SER A 265 7.33 11.32 -16.99
CA SER A 265 8.03 10.03 -16.83
C SER A 265 8.67 9.86 -15.44
N GLU A 266 8.55 10.86 -14.56
CA GLU A 266 9.18 10.83 -13.25
C GLU A 266 8.62 9.72 -12.34
N PRO A 267 9.49 8.93 -11.69
CA PRO A 267 9.05 7.91 -10.76
C PRO A 267 8.48 8.52 -9.47
N GLY A 268 7.55 7.79 -8.85
CA GLY A 268 6.99 8.16 -7.55
C GLY A 268 6.04 9.36 -7.54
N VAL A 269 5.63 9.87 -8.71
CA VAL A 269 4.56 10.86 -8.84
C VAL A 269 3.22 10.19 -8.56
N SER A 270 2.41 10.76 -7.67
CA SER A 270 1.07 10.25 -7.36
C SER A 270 -0.01 11.24 -7.76
N ILE A 271 -1.19 10.73 -8.12
CA ILE A 271 -2.34 11.58 -8.51
C ILE A 271 -2.71 12.59 -7.43
N ARG A 272 -2.59 12.20 -6.16
CA ARG A 272 -2.86 13.08 -5.02
C ARG A 272 -1.84 14.22 -4.92
N ALA A 273 -0.57 13.93 -5.17
CA ALA A 273 0.47 14.95 -5.18
C ALA A 273 0.24 15.95 -6.32
N LEU A 274 -0.13 15.47 -7.51
CA LEU A 274 -0.48 16.33 -8.66
C LEU A 274 -1.69 17.22 -8.35
N ALA A 275 -2.75 16.65 -7.80
CA ALA A 275 -3.94 17.40 -7.37
C ALA A 275 -3.57 18.48 -6.35
N SER A 276 -2.81 18.10 -5.31
CA SER A 276 -2.40 19.02 -4.24
C SER A 276 -1.50 20.15 -4.75
N SER A 277 -0.55 19.85 -5.63
CA SER A 277 0.31 20.86 -6.27
C SER A 277 -0.53 21.84 -7.07
N ARG A 278 -1.47 21.33 -7.88
CA ARG A 278 -2.32 22.18 -8.72
C ARG A 278 -3.24 23.08 -7.89
N ALA A 279 -3.78 22.57 -6.78
CA ALA A 279 -4.58 23.37 -5.86
C ALA A 279 -3.75 24.50 -5.24
N LEU A 280 -2.52 24.19 -4.82
CA LEU A 280 -1.59 25.16 -4.25
C LEU A 280 -1.18 26.24 -5.26
N ASP A 281 -0.92 25.87 -6.52
CA ASP A 281 -0.63 26.82 -7.62
C ASP A 281 -1.80 27.80 -7.87
N LEU A 282 -3.02 27.38 -7.54
CA LEU A 282 -4.23 28.21 -7.64
C LEU A 282 -4.57 28.94 -6.33
N GLY A 283 -3.69 28.89 -5.33
CA GLY A 283 -3.88 29.56 -4.04
C GLY A 283 -4.88 28.89 -3.11
N ILE A 284 -5.21 27.61 -3.33
CA ILE A 284 -6.11 26.83 -2.48
C ILE A 284 -5.26 26.08 -1.45
N SER A 285 -5.33 26.49 -0.17
CA SER A 285 -4.64 25.88 0.98
C SER A 285 -5.59 25.18 1.94
#